data_AF-A0A2E3USI9-F1
#
_entry.id   AF-A0A2E3USI9-F1
#
_cell.length_a   1.000
_cell.length_b   1.000
_cell.length_c   1.000
_cell.angle_alpha   90.00
_cell.angle_beta   90.00
_cell.angle_gamma   90.00
#
_symmetry.space_group_name_H-M   'P 1'
#
loop_
_entity.id
_entity.type
_entity.pdbx_description
1 polymer ?
#
loop_
_entity_poly.entity_id
_entity_poly.type
_entity_poly.pdbx_seq_one_letter_code
_entity_poly.pdbx_strand_id
1 'polypeptide(L)'
;MELDQHLVRDISRFLDSIELGNVTTNDAFHLADSFDDLITYFLLRYLREKYPAKAGSVGASERLISLLTHNGGQIAKKALPPKGEVIFVEWFDENYEMKSFFKNRNDFVTLILDKLEG
;
A
#
# COMPACT_ATOMS: atom_id res chain seq x y z
N MET A 1 20.91 3.13 8.82
CA MET A 1 20.29 3.98 7.80
C MET A 1 19.05 4.58 8.45
N GLU A 2 18.90 5.90 8.40
CA GLU A 2 17.76 6.59 9.03
C GLU A 2 16.68 6.74 7.96
N LEU A 3 15.60 5.97 8.09
CA LEU A 3 14.45 6.05 7.19
C LEU A 3 13.89 7.48 7.18
N ASP A 4 13.44 7.94 6.01
CA ASP A 4 12.73 9.21 5.88
C ASP A 4 11.45 9.19 6.75
N GLN A 5 11.52 9.88 7.89
CA GLN A 5 10.45 9.97 8.87
C GLN A 5 9.17 10.61 8.31
N HIS A 6 9.29 11.48 7.30
CA HIS A 6 8.14 12.08 6.64
C HIS A 6 7.39 11.02 5.83
N LEU A 7 8.12 10.24 5.03
CA LEU A 7 7.56 9.17 4.22
C LEU A 7 6.91 8.08 5.07
N VAL A 8 7.58 7.63 6.14
CA VAL A 8 7.03 6.63 7.09
C VAL A 8 5.70 7.11 7.68
N ARG A 9 5.62 8.39 8.06
CA ARG A 9 4.40 8.99 8.59
C ARG A 9 3.29 9.03 7.55
N ASP A 10 3.58 9.41 6.32
CA ASP A 10 2.57 9.53 5.26
C ASP A 10 2.07 8.15 4.81
N ILE A 11 2.95 7.14 4.73
CA ILE A 11 2.57 5.75 4.53
C ILE A 11 1.65 5.26 5.66
N SER A 12 1.99 5.57 6.91
CA SER A 12 1.15 5.21 8.06
C SER A 12 -0.24 5.87 7.98
N ARG A 13 -0.29 7.15 7.63
CA ARG A 13 -1.55 7.88 7.41
C ARG A 13 -2.37 7.28 6.26
N PHE A 14 -1.72 6.88 5.17
CA PHE A 14 -2.37 6.21 4.06
C PHE A 14 -2.98 4.87 4.49
N LEU A 15 -2.22 4.03 5.18
CA LEU A 15 -2.72 2.73 5.65
C LEU A 15 -3.87 2.92 6.65
N ASP A 16 -3.76 3.86 7.59
CA ASP A 16 -4.83 4.18 8.53
C ASP A 16 -6.09 4.69 7.82
N SER A 17 -5.95 5.45 6.72
CA SER A 17 -7.10 5.93 5.94
C SER A 17 -7.97 4.77 5.44
N ILE A 18 -7.34 3.67 5.02
CA ILE A 18 -8.03 2.50 4.51
C ILE A 18 -8.46 1.59 5.66
N GLU A 19 -7.59 1.32 6.63
CA GLU A 19 -7.87 0.37 7.70
C GLU A 19 -8.89 0.92 8.72
N LEU A 20 -8.77 2.18 9.09
CA LEU A 20 -9.55 2.83 10.15
C LEU A 20 -10.62 3.78 9.61
N GLY A 21 -10.46 4.32 8.39
CA GLY A 21 -11.39 5.30 7.84
C GLY A 21 -11.31 6.67 8.50
N ASN A 22 -10.15 7.02 9.06
CA ASN A 22 -9.89 8.30 9.73
C ASN A 22 -9.64 9.47 8.77
N VAL A 23 -9.53 9.20 7.48
CA VAL A 23 -9.15 10.13 6.42
C VAL A 23 -10.02 9.88 5.20
N THR A 24 -10.30 10.93 4.41
CA THR A 24 -11.17 10.83 3.23
C THR A 24 -10.52 10.05 2.08
N THR A 25 -11.32 9.49 1.17
CA THR A 25 -10.80 8.84 -0.05
C THR A 25 -9.95 9.80 -0.89
N ASN A 26 -10.29 11.09 -0.92
CA ASN A 26 -9.54 12.09 -1.68
C ASN A 26 -8.14 12.34 -1.08
N ASP A 27 -8.04 12.43 0.24
CA ASP A 27 -6.75 12.58 0.92
C ASP A 27 -5.91 11.30 0.79
N ALA A 28 -6.53 10.13 0.91
CA ALA A 28 -5.88 8.83 0.66
C ALA A 28 -5.36 8.73 -0.78
N PHE A 29 -6.11 9.25 -1.75
CA PHE A 29 -5.69 9.36 -3.13
C PHE A 29 -4.46 10.24 -3.28
N HIS A 30 -4.44 11.44 -2.71
CA HIS A 30 -3.30 12.34 -2.81
C HIS A 30 -2.04 11.77 -2.14
N LEU A 31 -2.19 11.08 -1.01
CA LEU A 31 -1.08 10.35 -0.38
C LEU A 31 -0.53 9.26 -1.33
N ALA A 32 -1.39 8.38 -1.83
CA ALA A 32 -0.98 7.31 -2.74
C ALA A 32 -0.38 7.82 -4.06
N ASP A 33 -0.87 8.95 -4.58
CA ASP A 33 -0.34 9.53 -5.82
C ASP A 33 1.05 10.17 -5.61
N SER A 34 1.35 10.62 -4.39
CA SER A 34 2.65 11.21 -4.01
C SER A 34 3.76 10.20 -3.78
N PHE A 35 3.43 8.93 -3.53
CA PHE A 35 4.41 7.88 -3.31
C PHE A 35 5.03 7.39 -4.62
N ASP A 36 6.23 6.84 -4.50
CA ASP A 36 6.83 6.04 -5.57
C ASP A 36 5.90 4.89 -6.00
N ASP A 37 5.95 4.52 -7.27
CA ASP A 37 5.07 3.51 -7.84
C ASP A 37 5.28 2.12 -7.22
N LEU A 38 6.52 1.76 -6.87
CA LEU A 38 6.83 0.48 -6.22
C LEU A 38 6.31 0.45 -4.78
N ILE A 39 6.46 1.55 -4.05
CA ILE A 39 5.87 1.70 -2.71
C ILE A 39 4.35 1.56 -2.81
N THR A 40 3.73 2.32 -3.71
CA THR A 40 2.27 2.29 -3.90
C THR A 40 1.78 0.89 -4.24
N TYR A 41 2.48 0.20 -5.14
CA TYR A 41 2.20 -1.19 -5.50
C TYR A 41 2.19 -2.10 -4.27
N PHE A 42 3.25 -2.07 -3.45
CA PHE A 42 3.37 -2.91 -2.26
C PHE A 42 2.29 -2.59 -1.22
N LEU A 43 1.99 -1.32 -0.99
CA LEU A 43 0.92 -0.90 -0.07
C LEU A 43 -0.46 -1.36 -0.53
N LEU A 44 -0.76 -1.19 -1.83
CA LEU A 44 -2.03 -1.66 -2.40
C LEU A 44 -2.13 -3.19 -2.37
N ARG A 45 -1.02 -3.90 -2.63
CA ARG A 45 -0.95 -5.35 -2.53
C ARG A 45 -1.23 -5.81 -1.09
N TYR A 46 -0.55 -5.21 -0.10
CA TYR A 46 -0.79 -5.46 1.32
C TYR A 46 -2.28 -5.31 1.68
N LEU A 47 -2.89 -4.20 1.31
CA LEU A 47 -4.30 -3.92 1.60
C LEU A 47 -5.25 -4.89 0.90
N ARG A 48 -4.97 -5.26 -0.36
CA ARG A 48 -5.80 -6.22 -1.13
C ARG A 48 -5.74 -7.62 -0.55
N GLU A 49 -4.57 -8.06 -0.10
CA GLU A 49 -4.42 -9.38 0.52
C GLU A 49 -5.03 -9.43 1.93
N LYS A 50 -4.90 -8.35 2.71
CA LYS A 50 -5.46 -8.25 4.06
C LYS A 50 -6.97 -8.02 4.08
N TYR A 51 -7.48 -7.23 3.13
CA TYR A 51 -8.89 -6.81 3.03
C TYR A 51 -9.46 -7.13 1.64
N PRO A 52 -9.55 -8.40 1.24
CA PRO A 52 -9.98 -8.79 -0.09
C PRO A 52 -11.38 -8.26 -0.41
N ALA A 53 -11.51 -7.58 -1.55
CA ALA A 53 -12.78 -7.06 -2.04
C ALA A 53 -13.74 -8.21 -2.38
N LYS A 54 -14.94 -8.20 -1.78
CA LYS A 54 -16.04 -9.13 -2.05
C LYS A 54 -17.35 -8.34 -2.22
N ALA A 55 -18.34 -8.96 -2.85
CA ALA A 55 -19.67 -8.35 -2.94
C ALA A 55 -20.21 -8.08 -1.52
N GLY A 56 -20.68 -6.86 -1.27
CA GLY A 56 -21.15 -6.44 0.06
C GLY A 56 -20.03 -6.18 1.08
N SER A 57 -18.77 -6.03 0.65
CA SER A 57 -17.68 -5.59 1.51
C SER A 57 -18.02 -4.28 2.21
N VAL A 58 -17.71 -4.20 3.51
CA VAL A 58 -17.84 -3.01 4.35
C VAL A 58 -16.50 -2.63 4.96
N GLY A 59 -16.36 -1.40 5.45
CA GLY A 59 -15.18 -0.97 6.19
C GLY A 59 -13.94 -0.85 5.30
N ALA A 60 -12.84 -1.51 5.67
CA ALA A 60 -11.56 -1.34 4.97
C ALA A 60 -11.59 -1.80 3.51
N SER A 61 -12.28 -2.91 3.22
CA SER A 61 -12.45 -3.38 1.84
C SER A 61 -13.27 -2.41 0.99
N GLU A 62 -14.33 -1.81 1.55
CA GLU A 62 -15.14 -0.79 0.87
C GLU A 62 -14.31 0.47 0.56
N ARG A 63 -13.53 0.94 1.54
CA ARG A 63 -12.64 2.10 1.37
C ARG A 63 -11.55 1.83 0.34
N LEU A 64 -10.98 0.62 0.33
CA LEU A 64 -10.02 0.22 -0.69
C LEU A 64 -10.66 0.23 -2.09
N ILE A 65 -11.87 -0.30 -2.24
CA ILE A 65 -12.60 -0.25 -3.52
C ILE A 65 -12.87 1.21 -3.93
N SER A 66 -13.29 2.05 -2.98
CA SER A 66 -13.51 3.48 -3.19
C SER A 66 -12.25 4.17 -3.71
N LEU A 67 -11.10 3.94 -3.08
CA LEU A 67 -9.80 4.47 -3.53
C LEU A 67 -9.44 3.99 -4.94
N LEU A 68 -9.56 2.68 -5.20
CA LEU A 68 -9.18 2.09 -6.48
C LEU A 68 -10.07 2.55 -7.64
N THR A 69 -11.32 2.95 -7.36
CA THR A 69 -12.27 3.43 -8.37
C THR A 69 -12.33 4.96 -8.47
N HIS A 70 -11.69 5.67 -7.53
CA HIS A 70 -11.64 7.12 -7.50
C HIS A 70 -10.85 7.70 -8.69
N ASN A 71 -11.17 8.93 -9.10
CA ASN A 71 -10.51 9.69 -10.17
C ASN A 71 -10.21 8.86 -11.43
N GLY A 72 -11.20 8.09 -11.89
CA GLY A 72 -11.07 7.28 -13.11
C GLY A 72 -10.12 6.07 -12.97
N GLY A 73 -9.84 5.63 -11.74
CA GLY A 73 -9.03 4.45 -11.46
C GLY A 73 -7.53 4.64 -11.64
N GLN A 74 -7.02 5.88 -11.49
CA GLN A 74 -5.59 6.16 -11.58
C GLN A 74 -4.77 5.33 -10.59
N ILE A 75 -5.19 5.24 -9.33
CA ILE A 75 -4.51 4.43 -8.31
C ILE A 75 -4.60 2.93 -8.62
N ALA A 76 -5.69 2.45 -9.25
CA ALA A 76 -5.78 1.05 -9.64
C ALA A 76 -4.70 0.64 -10.67
N LYS A 77 -4.20 1.57 -11.49
CA LYS A 77 -3.09 1.29 -12.41
C LYS A 77 -1.78 1.03 -11.66
N LYS A 78 -1.58 1.66 -10.51
CA LYS A 78 -0.44 1.44 -9.61
C LYS A 78 -0.55 0.14 -8.79
N ALA A 79 -1.68 -0.59 -8.89
CA ALA A 79 -1.83 -1.91 -8.28
C ALA A 79 -1.17 -3.04 -9.09
N LEU A 80 -0.60 -2.71 -10.25
CA LEU A 80 0.21 -3.61 -11.07
C LEU A 80 1.70 -3.39 -10.77
N PRO A 81 2.55 -4.43 -10.81
CA PRO A 81 3.99 -4.26 -10.64
C PRO A 81 4.54 -3.19 -11.60
N PRO A 82 5.32 -2.21 -11.12
CA PRO A 82 5.92 -1.22 -11.98
C PRO A 82 6.90 -1.87 -12.97
N LYS A 83 6.97 -1.34 -14.19
CA LYS A 83 7.87 -1.86 -15.22
C LYS A 83 9.32 -1.64 -14.78
N GLY A 84 10.13 -2.70 -14.80
CA GLY A 84 11.54 -2.65 -14.39
C GLY A 84 11.77 -3.02 -12.93
N GLU A 85 10.73 -3.06 -12.11
CA GLU A 85 10.81 -3.36 -10.67
C GLU A 85 10.46 -4.81 -10.32
N VAL A 86 10.37 -5.67 -11.34
CA VAL A 86 9.99 -7.08 -11.18
C VAL A 86 10.93 -7.82 -10.23
N ILE A 87 12.22 -7.46 -10.23
CA ILE A 87 13.24 -8.05 -9.35
C ILE A 87 12.91 -7.83 -7.87
N PHE A 88 12.39 -6.65 -7.50
CA PHE A 88 12.00 -6.38 -6.11
C PHE A 88 10.75 -7.16 -5.71
N VAL A 89 9.81 -7.32 -6.63
CA VAL A 89 8.59 -8.12 -6.39
C VAL A 89 8.96 -9.60 -6.22
N GLU A 90 9.79 -10.15 -7.09
CA GLU A 90 10.30 -11.53 -7.01
C GLU A 90 11.10 -11.75 -5.73
N TRP A 91 12.02 -10.84 -5.39
CA TRP A 91 12.76 -10.91 -4.13
C TRP A 91 11.81 -10.95 -2.93
N PHE A 92 10.76 -10.11 -2.92
CA PHE A 92 9.80 -10.12 -1.83
C PHE A 92 9.09 -11.48 -1.76
N ASP A 93 8.62 -12.00 -2.90
CA ASP A 93 7.86 -13.25 -2.99
C ASP A 93 8.69 -14.49 -2.65
N GLU A 94 10.00 -14.47 -2.91
CA GLU A 94 10.94 -15.55 -2.56
C GLU A 94 11.27 -15.59 -1.07
N ASN A 95 11.32 -14.43 -0.42
CA ASN A 95 11.84 -14.29 0.95
C ASN A 95 10.74 -14.11 2.00
N TYR A 96 9.56 -13.64 1.60
CA TYR A 96 8.52 -13.23 2.53
C TYR A 96 7.12 -13.61 2.05
N GLU A 97 6.26 -13.95 3.01
CA GLU A 97 4.82 -14.05 2.77
C GLU A 97 4.13 -12.78 3.29
N MET A 98 3.38 -12.08 2.45
CA MET A 98 2.69 -10.83 2.82
C MET A 98 1.86 -10.95 4.11
N LYS A 99 1.14 -12.08 4.28
CA LYS A 99 0.32 -12.38 5.47
C LYS A 99 1.11 -12.37 6.79
N SER A 100 2.42 -12.58 6.77
CA SER A 100 3.27 -12.54 7.96
C SER A 100 3.28 -11.14 8.61
N PHE A 101 3.05 -10.09 7.82
CA PHE A 101 3.05 -8.70 8.27
C PHE A 101 1.67 -8.15 8.67
N PHE A 102 0.60 -8.95 8.59
CA PHE A 102 -0.75 -8.43 8.89
C PHE A 102 -0.92 -7.99 10.34
N LYS A 103 -0.16 -8.60 11.26
CA LYS A 103 -0.13 -8.23 12.70
C LYS A 103 0.88 -7.13 13.02
N ASN A 104 1.92 -6.99 12.20
CA ASN A 104 2.93 -5.96 12.37
C ASN A 104 3.19 -5.25 11.03
N ARG A 105 2.32 -4.27 10.76
CA ARG A 105 2.38 -3.43 9.56
C ARG A 105 3.68 -2.61 9.50
N ASN A 106 4.23 -2.21 10.65
CA ASN A 106 5.42 -1.39 10.69
C ASN A 106 6.64 -2.16 10.18
N ASP A 107 6.77 -3.44 10.53
CA ASP A 107 7.85 -4.29 9.99
C ASP A 107 7.79 -4.38 8.47
N PHE A 108 6.59 -4.42 7.88
CA PHE A 108 6.44 -4.39 6.42
C PHE A 108 6.88 -3.05 5.83
N VAL A 109 6.45 -1.93 6.40
CA VAL A 109 6.83 -0.59 5.93
C VAL A 109 8.34 -0.40 6.03
N THR A 110 8.94 -0.77 7.15
CA THR A 110 10.40 -0.74 7.35
C THR A 110 11.10 -1.62 6.30
N LEU A 111 10.64 -2.85 6.07
CA LEU A 111 11.25 -3.76 5.11
C LEU A 111 11.26 -3.20 3.68
N ILE A 112 10.14 -2.67 3.21
CA ILE A 112 10.07 -2.16 1.82
C ILE A 112 10.88 -0.87 1.65
N LEU A 113 10.93 0.00 2.67
CA LEU A 113 11.69 1.24 2.60
C LEU A 113 13.20 0.98 2.71
N ASP A 114 13.64 0.14 3.66
CA ASP A 114 15.05 -0.25 3.80
C ASP A 114 15.59 -0.86 2.51
N LYS A 115 14.75 -1.63 1.80
CA LYS A 115 15.12 -2.26 0.54
C LYS A 115 15.22 -1.24 -0.62
N LEU A 116 14.44 -0.17 -0.59
CA LEU A 116 14.44 0.90 -1.61
C LEU A 116 15.56 1.92 -1.42
N GLU A 117 15.96 2.17 -0.17
CA GLU A 117 17.06 3.09 0.16
C GLU A 117 18.46 2.44 0.05
N GLY A 118 18.52 1.11 -0.11
CA GLY A 118 19.73 0.29 -0.13
C GLY A 118 20.49 0.22 -1.45
#